data_AF-A0A942Y255-F1
#
_entry.id   AF-A0A942Y255-F1
#
_cell.length_a   1.000
_cell.length_b   1.000
_cell.length_c   1.000
_cell.angle_alpha   90.00
_cell.angle_beta   90.00
_cell.angle_gamma   90.00
#
_symmetry.space_group_name_H-M   'P 1'
#
loop_
_entity.id
_entity.type
_entity.pdbx_description
1 polymer ?
#
loop_
_entity_poly.entity_id
_entity_poly.type
_entity_poly.pdbx_seq_one_letter_code
_entity_poly.pdbx_strand_id
1 'polypeptide(L)'
;MKGFKLLFSSLVILIISSLLLNPALAAEKNVLNQKETVIPKNEKVENVIVLGNNATINGEVKVAVVVINGNLQINKTANIKGPVLVIGGQINQEIGAKVTEPIISLNFNDQTKDSFILGGLIFLASWIIRLAISILLVLITVIVGIATKHRLNALPEGIALKPGKLIITGFISSLALLVVSVLLTILIIGIPVVILILIGVLISFVIGLVFVSGQLGNQFRMFEGKPKWVALLAGSALIVAAANFPLFGGILLLVLSWFSIGLSVSWLHYKFTNRTKKI
;
A
#
# COMPACT_ATOMS: atom_id res chain seq x y z
N MET A 1 4.41 26.73 -6.45
CA MET A 1 3.06 26.14 -6.22
C MET A 1 2.23 25.91 -7.51
N LYS A 2 2.84 25.85 -8.72
CA LYS A 2 2.08 25.59 -9.98
C LYS A 2 1.96 24.10 -10.32
N GLY A 3 2.96 23.28 -9.97
CA GLY A 3 2.96 21.83 -10.25
C GLY A 3 1.89 21.04 -9.49
N PHE A 4 1.60 21.40 -8.24
CA PHE A 4 0.58 20.71 -7.44
C PHE A 4 -0.85 20.88 -7.99
N LYS A 5 -1.16 22.06 -8.53
CA LYS A 5 -2.47 22.31 -9.18
C LYS A 5 -2.61 21.55 -10.50
N LEU A 6 -1.53 21.40 -11.26
CA LEU A 6 -1.49 20.62 -12.50
C LEU A 6 -1.66 19.12 -12.24
N LEU A 7 -0.99 18.59 -11.21
CA LEU A 7 -1.15 17.19 -10.80
C LEU A 7 -2.55 16.88 -10.30
N PHE A 8 -3.14 17.79 -9.51
CA PHE A 8 -4.52 17.63 -9.02
C PHE A 8 -5.55 17.70 -10.17
N SER A 9 -5.36 18.62 -11.13
CA SER A 9 -6.24 18.71 -12.30
C SER A 9 -6.16 17.47 -13.19
N SER A 10 -4.96 16.91 -13.39
CA SER A 10 -4.76 15.67 -14.15
C SER A 10 -5.46 14.48 -13.49
N LEU A 11 -5.36 14.37 -12.16
CA LEU A 11 -5.98 13.29 -11.39
C LEU A 11 -7.51 13.34 -11.44
N VAL A 12 -8.09 14.55 -11.39
CA VAL A 12 -9.54 14.77 -11.51
C VAL A 12 -10.04 14.43 -12.92
N ILE A 13 -9.29 14.78 -13.97
CA ILE A 13 -9.63 14.43 -15.36
C ILE A 13 -9.57 12.92 -15.58
N LEU A 14 -8.59 12.23 -14.98
CA LEU A 14 -8.46 10.77 -15.08
C LEU A 14 -9.61 10.05 -14.37
N ILE A 15 -10.04 10.56 -13.21
CA ILE A 15 -11.19 10.04 -12.46
C ILE A 15 -12.49 10.28 -13.23
N ILE A 16 -12.70 11.48 -13.80
CA ILE A 16 -13.88 11.78 -14.61
C ILE A 16 -13.90 10.95 -15.90
N SER A 17 -12.75 10.74 -16.54
CA SER A 17 -12.61 9.83 -17.69
C SER A 17 -12.96 8.38 -17.32
N SER A 18 -12.61 7.93 -16.11
CA SER A 18 -12.96 6.60 -15.62
C SER A 18 -14.46 6.45 -15.30
N LEU A 19 -15.13 7.55 -14.95
CA LEU A 19 -16.58 7.60 -14.71
C LEU A 19 -17.39 7.73 -16.01
N LEU A 20 -16.79 8.21 -17.09
CA LEU A 20 -17.38 8.29 -18.43
C LEU A 20 -17.21 7.00 -19.25
N LEU A 21 -16.39 6.06 -18.77
CA LEU A 21 -16.36 4.68 -19.25
C LEU A 21 -17.60 3.96 -18.69
N ASN A 22 -18.74 4.17 -19.35
CA ASN A 22 -19.91 3.33 -19.11
C ASN A 22 -19.49 1.86 -19.25
N PRO A 23 -19.87 0.96 -18.32
CA PRO A 23 -19.81 -0.45 -18.59
C PRO A 23 -20.80 -0.69 -19.73
N ALA A 24 -20.29 -0.91 -20.93
CA ALA A 24 -21.07 -1.49 -22.02
C ALA A 24 -21.37 -2.96 -21.67
N LEU A 25 -22.10 -3.18 -20.58
CA LEU A 25 -22.75 -4.42 -20.26
C LEU A 25 -24.07 -4.45 -21.02
N ALA A 26 -24.07 -5.29 -22.03
CA ALA A 26 -25.16 -6.21 -22.32
C ALA A 26 -26.55 -5.58 -22.40
N ALA A 27 -26.88 -5.03 -23.57
CA ALA A 27 -28.24 -5.00 -24.06
C ALA A 27 -28.26 -5.52 -25.51
N GLU A 28 -29.04 -6.59 -25.66
CA GLU A 28 -29.70 -7.05 -26.88
C GLU A 28 -28.93 -7.92 -27.90
N LYS A 29 -29.24 -9.22 -27.79
CA LYS A 29 -29.72 -10.06 -28.89
C LYS A 29 -28.71 -10.34 -30.01
N ASN A 30 -27.60 -10.99 -29.68
CA ASN A 30 -26.73 -11.57 -30.70
C ASN A 30 -26.70 -13.10 -30.57
N VAL A 31 -27.18 -13.72 -31.65
CA VAL A 31 -27.08 -15.14 -31.97
C VAL A 31 -25.68 -15.65 -31.60
N LEU A 32 -25.62 -16.57 -30.63
CA LEU A 32 -24.43 -17.34 -30.29
C LEU A 32 -24.01 -18.19 -31.50
N ASN A 33 -23.35 -17.58 -32.48
CA ASN A 33 -22.56 -18.32 -33.44
C ASN A 33 -21.20 -18.63 -32.78
N GLN A 34 -21.25 -19.64 -31.89
CA GLN A 34 -20.09 -20.33 -31.31
C GLN A 34 -19.39 -21.16 -32.40
N LYS A 35 -18.80 -20.51 -33.40
CA LYS A 35 -17.97 -21.26 -34.35
C LYS A 35 -16.62 -21.53 -33.70
N GLU A 36 -16.37 -22.78 -33.38
CA GLU A 36 -15.04 -23.26 -33.01
C GLU A 36 -14.03 -22.83 -34.09
N THR A 37 -12.89 -22.29 -33.66
CA THR A 37 -11.85 -21.84 -34.60
C THR A 37 -11.01 -23.04 -34.98
N VAL A 38 -11.23 -23.59 -36.17
CA VAL A 38 -10.46 -24.73 -36.67
C VAL A 38 -9.50 -24.26 -37.76
N ILE A 39 -8.19 -24.48 -37.55
CA ILE A 39 -7.17 -24.26 -38.57
C ILE A 39 -6.88 -25.61 -39.24
N PRO A 40 -7.29 -25.81 -40.50
CA PRO A 40 -7.09 -27.05 -41.22
C PRO A 40 -5.61 -27.28 -41.59
N LYS A 41 -5.27 -28.54 -41.90
CA LYS A 41 -3.89 -28.99 -42.12
C LYS A 41 -3.13 -28.23 -43.23
N ASN A 42 -3.84 -27.74 -44.24
CA ASN A 42 -3.24 -27.06 -45.40
C ASN A 42 -3.19 -25.53 -45.24
N GLU A 43 -3.59 -25.01 -44.08
CA GLU A 43 -3.61 -23.57 -43.83
C GLU A 43 -2.40 -23.14 -43.01
N LYS A 44 -1.84 -21.99 -43.40
CA LYS A 44 -0.74 -21.34 -42.70
C LYS A 44 -1.20 -19.98 -42.23
N VAL A 45 -1.16 -19.76 -40.93
CA VAL A 45 -1.55 -18.48 -40.32
C VAL A 45 -0.40 -17.92 -39.52
N GLU A 46 -0.35 -16.60 -39.42
CA GLU A 46 0.68 -15.93 -38.61
C GLU A 46 0.31 -15.98 -37.13
N ASN A 47 -0.86 -15.48 -36.77
CA ASN A 47 -1.34 -15.41 -35.39
C ASN A 47 -2.72 -16.05 -35.26
N VAL A 48 -2.93 -16.72 -34.14
CA VAL A 48 -4.23 -17.30 -33.78
C VAL A 48 -4.64 -16.70 -32.46
N ILE A 49 -5.72 -15.92 -32.46
CA ILE A 49 -6.27 -15.33 -31.24
C ILE A 49 -7.75 -15.73 -31.17
N VAL A 50 -8.09 -16.51 -30.14
CA VAL A 50 -9.45 -17.02 -29.92
C VAL A 50 -9.93 -16.56 -28.55
N LEU A 51 -11.08 -15.90 -28.50
CA LEU A 51 -11.70 -15.44 -27.26
C LEU A 51 -13.07 -16.10 -27.08
N GLY A 52 -13.28 -16.70 -25.90
CA GLY A 52 -14.54 -17.29 -25.47
C GLY A 52 -14.97 -18.56 -26.20
N ASN A 53 -14.11 -19.13 -27.05
CA ASN A 53 -14.40 -20.30 -27.87
C ASN A 53 -13.21 -21.26 -27.91
N ASN A 54 -13.47 -22.51 -28.31
CA ASN A 54 -12.43 -23.51 -28.48
C ASN A 54 -11.65 -23.29 -29.78
N ALA A 55 -10.38 -23.68 -29.77
CA ALA A 55 -9.51 -23.64 -30.93
C ALA A 55 -8.98 -25.05 -31.23
N THR A 56 -9.01 -25.45 -32.49
CA THR A 56 -8.40 -26.71 -32.96
C THR A 56 -7.38 -26.40 -34.04
N ILE A 57 -6.13 -26.81 -33.82
CA ILE A 57 -5.03 -26.54 -34.76
C ILE A 57 -4.62 -27.85 -35.42
N ASN A 58 -4.73 -27.90 -36.74
CA ASN A 58 -4.21 -28.98 -37.58
C ASN A 58 -3.09 -28.50 -38.52
N GLY A 59 -3.01 -27.19 -38.79
CA GLY A 59 -2.10 -26.54 -39.76
C GLY A 59 -0.85 -25.90 -39.14
N GLU A 60 -0.27 -24.91 -39.84
CA GLU A 60 0.96 -24.22 -39.42
C GLU A 60 0.66 -22.84 -38.81
N VAL A 61 1.22 -22.55 -37.62
CA VAL A 61 1.16 -21.23 -36.98
C VAL A 61 2.58 -20.68 -36.80
N LYS A 62 2.86 -19.50 -37.35
CA LYS A 62 4.22 -18.94 -37.34
C LYS A 62 4.59 -18.16 -36.08
N VAL A 63 3.68 -17.33 -35.57
CA VAL A 63 4.03 -16.27 -34.60
C VAL A 63 3.52 -16.57 -33.20
N ALA A 64 2.22 -16.81 -33.00
CA ALA A 64 1.69 -17.13 -31.66
C ALA A 64 0.28 -17.74 -31.72
N VAL A 65 -0.06 -18.51 -30.68
CA VAL A 65 -1.42 -19.00 -30.41
C VAL A 65 -1.86 -18.49 -29.04
N VAL A 66 -2.94 -17.73 -29.00
CA VAL A 66 -3.54 -17.21 -27.76
C VAL A 66 -5.01 -17.62 -27.71
N VAL A 67 -5.39 -18.39 -26.69
CA VAL A 67 -6.78 -18.81 -26.44
C VAL A 67 -7.20 -18.33 -25.06
N ILE A 68 -8.25 -17.52 -24.99
CA ILE A 68 -8.77 -16.97 -23.73
C ILE A 68 -10.18 -17.49 -23.52
N ASN A 69 -10.44 -18.09 -22.35
CA ASN A 69 -11.71 -18.66 -21.95
C ASN A 69 -12.24 -19.72 -22.94
N GLY A 70 -11.37 -20.65 -23.33
CA GLY A 70 -11.68 -21.74 -24.26
C GLY A 70 -10.56 -22.79 -24.27
N ASN A 71 -10.87 -23.98 -24.78
CA ASN A 71 -9.91 -25.08 -24.83
C ASN A 71 -9.13 -25.06 -26.14
N LEU A 72 -7.85 -25.43 -26.07
CA LEU A 72 -6.97 -25.57 -27.23
C LEU A 72 -6.67 -27.04 -27.49
N GLN A 73 -7.03 -27.52 -28.67
CA GLN A 73 -6.68 -28.86 -29.14
C GLN A 73 -5.64 -28.77 -30.26
N ILE A 74 -4.47 -29.36 -30.02
CA ILE A 74 -3.34 -29.38 -30.95
C ILE A 74 -3.23 -30.80 -31.50
N ASN A 75 -3.65 -30.99 -32.75
CA ASN A 75 -3.67 -32.32 -33.37
C ASN A 75 -2.30 -32.70 -33.93
N LYS A 76 -2.09 -33.99 -34.19
CA LYS A 76 -0.81 -34.56 -34.65
C LYS A 76 -0.18 -33.90 -35.89
N THR A 77 -0.96 -33.19 -36.71
CA THR A 77 -0.45 -32.52 -37.92
C THR A 77 -0.04 -31.07 -37.70
N ALA A 78 -0.30 -30.51 -36.52
CA ALA A 78 -0.04 -29.12 -36.21
C ALA A 78 1.47 -28.83 -36.12
N ASN A 79 1.87 -27.68 -36.66
CA ASN A 79 3.23 -27.16 -36.56
C ASN A 79 3.20 -25.71 -36.08
N ILE A 80 3.45 -25.50 -34.79
CA ILE A 80 3.42 -24.20 -34.14
C ILE A 80 4.86 -23.77 -33.85
N LYS A 81 5.29 -22.69 -34.49
CA LYS A 81 6.66 -22.16 -34.36
C LYS A 81 6.82 -21.16 -33.22
N GLY A 82 5.74 -20.51 -32.79
CA GLY A 82 5.73 -19.52 -31.73
C GLY A 82 5.09 -19.99 -30.41
N PRO A 83 4.98 -19.11 -29.40
CA PRO A 83 4.52 -19.49 -28.08
C PRO A 83 3.01 -19.72 -28.05
N VAL A 84 2.60 -20.61 -27.16
CA VAL A 84 1.19 -20.98 -26.96
C VAL A 84 0.75 -20.51 -25.58
N LEU A 85 -0.24 -19.62 -25.51
CA LEU A 85 -0.81 -19.11 -24.27
C LEU A 85 -2.30 -19.46 -24.21
N VAL A 86 -2.70 -20.23 -23.20
CA VAL A 86 -4.11 -20.53 -22.94
C VAL A 86 -4.49 -20.06 -21.55
N ILE A 87 -5.52 -19.22 -21.47
CA ILE A 87 -5.99 -18.60 -20.23
C ILE A 87 -7.42 -19.07 -19.96
N GLY A 88 -7.65 -19.74 -18.84
CA GLY A 88 -8.98 -20.17 -18.39
C GLY A 88 -9.56 -21.39 -19.10
N GLY A 89 -8.76 -22.16 -19.82
CA GLY A 89 -9.16 -23.40 -20.48
C GLY A 89 -8.00 -24.40 -20.60
N GLN A 90 -8.31 -25.62 -21.01
CA GLN A 90 -7.37 -26.73 -21.05
C GLN A 90 -6.64 -26.81 -22.39
N ILE A 91 -5.42 -27.34 -22.36
CA ILE A 91 -4.63 -27.65 -23.55
C ILE A 91 -4.54 -29.16 -23.68
N ASN A 92 -4.97 -29.70 -24.83
CA ASN A 92 -4.78 -31.09 -25.18
C ASN A 92 -3.89 -31.19 -26.43
N GLN A 93 -2.71 -31.79 -26.28
CA GLN A 93 -1.74 -31.96 -27.36
C GLN A 93 -1.64 -33.44 -27.73
N GLU A 94 -1.94 -33.77 -28.98
CA GLU A 94 -1.79 -35.13 -29.49
C GLU A 94 -0.32 -35.48 -29.76
N ILE A 95 0.00 -36.77 -29.60
CA ILE A 95 1.32 -37.34 -29.91
C ILE A 95 1.59 -37.16 -31.41
N GLY A 96 2.58 -36.33 -31.75
CA GLY A 96 2.96 -35.97 -33.12
C GLY A 96 2.89 -34.47 -33.43
N ALA A 97 2.19 -33.68 -32.61
CA ALA A 97 2.14 -32.23 -32.74
C ALA A 97 3.51 -31.59 -32.44
N LYS A 98 3.96 -30.67 -33.31
CA LYS A 98 5.23 -29.95 -33.14
C LYS A 98 4.98 -28.55 -32.62
N VAL A 99 5.42 -28.28 -31.39
CA VAL A 99 5.42 -26.94 -30.78
C VAL A 99 6.86 -26.59 -30.45
N THR A 100 7.39 -25.53 -31.06
CA THR A 100 8.81 -25.16 -30.98
C THR A 100 9.12 -24.32 -29.74
N GLU A 101 8.13 -23.56 -29.27
CA GLU A 101 8.25 -22.59 -28.17
C GLU A 101 7.43 -23.01 -26.93
N PRO A 102 7.60 -22.31 -25.77
CA PRO A 102 6.93 -22.69 -24.52
C PRO A 102 5.41 -22.65 -24.61
N ILE A 103 4.77 -23.64 -23.97
CA ILE A 103 3.33 -23.70 -23.75
C ILE A 103 3.04 -23.21 -22.33
N ILE A 104 2.30 -22.10 -22.21
CA ILE A 104 1.89 -21.50 -20.94
C ILE A 104 0.39 -21.69 -20.81
N SER A 105 -0.05 -22.46 -19.82
CA SER A 105 -1.47 -22.58 -19.48
C SER A 105 -1.75 -21.94 -18.11
N LEU A 106 -2.60 -20.92 -18.13
CA LEU A 106 -3.17 -20.30 -16.93
C LEU A 106 -4.57 -20.87 -16.73
N ASN A 107 -4.63 -22.07 -16.16
CA ASN A 107 -5.91 -22.71 -15.85
C ASN A 107 -6.53 -22.07 -14.61
N PHE A 108 -7.76 -21.54 -14.73
CA PHE A 108 -8.59 -21.20 -13.56
C PHE A 108 -9.31 -22.47 -13.08
N ASN A 109 -8.57 -23.51 -12.72
CA ASN A 109 -9.14 -24.64 -11.99
C ASN A 109 -9.50 -24.20 -10.56
N ASP A 110 -10.19 -25.05 -9.81
CA ASP A 110 -10.62 -24.71 -8.45
C ASP A 110 -9.44 -24.31 -7.55
N GLN A 111 -8.27 -24.95 -7.69
CA GLN A 111 -7.06 -24.62 -6.92
C GLN A 111 -6.49 -23.22 -7.24
N THR A 112 -6.46 -22.83 -8.52
CA THR A 112 -5.98 -21.51 -8.95
C THR A 112 -6.99 -20.42 -8.62
N LYS A 113 -8.30 -20.71 -8.72
CA LYS A 113 -9.38 -19.82 -8.26
C LYS A 113 -9.29 -19.59 -6.75
N ASP A 114 -9.14 -20.66 -5.96
CA ASP A 114 -8.99 -20.58 -4.51
C ASP A 114 -7.77 -19.76 -4.12
N SER A 115 -6.64 -19.95 -4.82
CA SER A 115 -5.41 -19.17 -4.59
C SER A 115 -5.60 -17.69 -4.95
N PHE A 116 -6.29 -17.38 -6.04
CA PHE A 116 -6.57 -16.01 -6.46
C PHE A 116 -7.57 -15.31 -5.53
N ILE A 117 -8.61 -16.03 -5.11
CA ILE A 117 -9.59 -15.56 -4.11
C ILE A 117 -8.91 -15.32 -2.78
N LEU A 118 -8.09 -16.27 -2.30
CA LEU A 118 -7.34 -16.13 -1.06
C LEU A 118 -6.36 -14.96 -1.12
N GLY A 119 -5.62 -14.82 -2.22
CA GLY A 119 -4.73 -13.67 -2.44
C GLY A 119 -5.47 -12.34 -2.47
N GLY A 120 -6.61 -12.28 -3.16
CA GLY A 120 -7.47 -11.11 -3.20
C GLY A 120 -8.05 -10.76 -1.82
N LEU A 121 -8.49 -11.76 -1.06
CA LEU A 121 -8.98 -11.59 0.31
C LEU A 121 -7.88 -11.08 1.24
N ILE A 122 -6.66 -11.63 1.18
CA ILE A 122 -5.52 -11.17 1.98
C ILE A 122 -5.17 -9.72 1.62
N PHE A 123 -5.16 -9.38 0.33
CA PHE A 123 -4.89 -8.02 -0.13
C PHE A 123 -5.95 -7.03 0.39
N LEU A 124 -7.23 -7.37 0.24
CA LEU A 124 -8.35 -6.57 0.75
C LEU A 124 -8.31 -6.45 2.27
N ALA A 125 -8.08 -7.56 2.98
CA ALA A 125 -7.95 -7.58 4.44
C ALA A 125 -6.79 -6.69 4.90
N SER A 126 -5.62 -6.78 4.27
CA SER A 126 -4.47 -5.92 4.56
C SER A 126 -4.81 -4.44 4.38
N TRP A 127 -5.54 -4.10 3.32
CA TRP A 127 -5.96 -2.73 3.05
C TRP A 127 -6.97 -2.19 4.08
N ILE A 128 -7.96 -3.02 4.46
CA ILE A 128 -8.95 -2.69 5.50
C ILE A 128 -8.28 -2.52 6.87
N ILE A 129 -7.39 -3.44 7.25
CA ILE A 129 -6.62 -3.37 8.50
C ILE A 129 -5.78 -2.09 8.52
N ARG A 130 -5.10 -1.75 7.42
CA ARG A 130 -4.32 -0.52 7.30
C ARG A 130 -5.18 0.73 7.46
N LEU A 131 -6.37 0.77 6.86
CA LEU A 131 -7.33 1.85 7.06
C LEU A 131 -7.82 1.94 8.51
N ALA A 132 -8.13 0.82 9.14
CA ALA A 132 -8.56 0.78 10.54
C ALA A 132 -7.48 1.31 11.48
N ILE A 133 -6.22 0.88 11.32
CA ILE A 133 -5.06 1.39 12.08
C ILE A 133 -4.88 2.90 11.86
N SER A 134 -5.05 3.37 10.63
CA SER A 134 -4.95 4.79 10.28
C SER A 134 -6.00 5.64 11.00
N ILE A 135 -7.26 5.20 10.97
CA ILE A 135 -8.36 5.87 11.67
C ILE A 135 -8.11 5.86 13.18
N LEU A 136 -7.69 4.72 13.72
CA LEU A 136 -7.36 4.58 15.14
C LEU A 136 -6.26 5.55 15.57
N LEU A 137 -5.18 5.69 14.78
CA LEU A 137 -4.09 6.64 15.06
C LEU A 137 -4.57 8.08 15.06
N VAL A 138 -5.42 8.48 14.11
CA VAL A 138 -6.03 9.82 14.07
C VAL A 138 -6.88 10.07 15.32
N LEU A 139 -7.75 9.12 15.67
CA LEU A 139 -8.60 9.23 16.86
C LEU A 139 -7.79 9.35 18.14
N ILE A 140 -6.79 8.48 18.34
CA ILE A 140 -5.89 8.54 19.50
C ILE A 140 -5.19 9.90 19.56
N THR A 141 -4.69 10.39 18.42
CA THR A 141 -4.01 11.70 18.34
C THR A 141 -4.94 12.84 18.74
N VAL A 142 -6.18 12.85 18.26
CA VAL A 142 -7.17 13.88 18.60
C VAL A 142 -7.55 13.81 20.09
N ILE A 143 -7.83 12.61 20.61
CA ILE A 143 -8.18 12.41 22.03
C ILE A 143 -7.04 12.87 22.93
N VAL A 144 -5.81 12.42 22.67
CA VAL A 144 -4.63 12.82 23.45
C VAL A 144 -4.33 14.31 23.30
N GLY A 145 -4.51 14.88 22.11
CA GLY A 145 -4.33 16.32 21.88
C GLY A 145 -5.33 17.17 22.66
N ILE A 146 -6.58 16.72 22.79
CA ILE A 146 -7.61 17.38 23.62
C ILE A 146 -7.29 17.20 25.11
N ALA A 147 -6.87 16.01 25.55
CA ALA A 147 -6.51 15.76 26.95
C ALA A 147 -5.28 16.56 27.40
N THR A 148 -4.32 16.78 26.50
CA THR A 148 -3.04 17.47 26.80
C THR A 148 -3.13 19.00 26.63
N LYS A 149 -4.34 19.54 26.37
CA LYS A 149 -4.64 20.95 26.03
C LYS A 149 -4.01 22.00 26.95
N HIS A 150 -3.62 21.63 28.18
CA HIS A 150 -3.00 22.53 29.15
C HIS A 150 -1.46 22.46 29.24
N ARG A 151 -0.80 21.39 28.76
CA ARG A 151 0.65 21.18 28.97
C ARG A 151 1.55 21.46 27.78
N LEU A 152 1.03 21.44 26.54
CA LEU A 152 1.85 21.60 25.33
C LEU A 152 1.98 23.06 24.83
N ASN A 153 1.08 23.96 25.24
CA ASN A 153 1.19 25.39 24.92
C ASN A 153 2.23 26.12 25.79
N ALA A 154 2.80 25.44 26.79
CA ALA A 154 3.83 25.94 27.68
C ALA A 154 5.16 25.23 27.42
N LEU A 155 5.52 25.03 26.14
CA LEU A 155 6.92 24.71 25.83
C LEU A 155 7.74 25.96 26.20
N PRO A 156 8.68 25.85 27.16
CA PRO A 156 9.42 27.01 27.62
C PRO A 156 10.18 27.64 26.47
N GLU A 157 10.16 28.97 26.40
CA GLU A 157 10.79 29.81 25.37
C GLU A 157 12.30 29.50 25.13
N GLY A 158 12.93 28.73 26.03
CA GLY A 158 14.31 28.26 25.92
C GLY A 158 14.54 26.99 25.12
N ILE A 159 13.50 26.24 24.70
CA ILE A 159 13.68 25.12 23.77
C ILE A 159 13.77 25.72 22.36
N ALA A 160 14.99 25.97 21.88
CA ALA A 160 15.22 26.25 20.47
C ALA A 160 14.77 25.02 19.65
N LEU A 161 13.53 25.05 19.15
CA LEU A 161 12.90 24.02 18.33
C LEU A 161 13.58 23.97 16.95
N LYS A 162 14.84 23.53 16.91
CA LYS A 162 15.54 23.24 15.67
C LYS A 162 15.20 21.80 15.27
N PRO A 163 14.35 21.58 14.25
CA PRO A 163 13.84 20.25 13.91
C PRO A 163 14.98 19.26 13.61
N GLY A 164 16.05 19.72 12.97
CA GLY A 164 17.22 18.88 12.70
C GLY A 164 17.92 18.36 13.96
N LYS A 165 18.06 19.19 15.01
CA LYS A 165 18.67 18.76 16.27
C LYS A 165 17.80 17.73 16.98
N LEU A 166 16.48 17.93 16.98
CA LEU A 166 15.53 16.99 17.58
C LEU A 166 15.58 15.61 16.90
N ILE A 167 15.60 15.58 15.57
CA ILE A 167 15.72 14.32 14.81
C ILE A 167 17.03 13.61 15.15
N ILE A 168 18.16 14.33 15.18
CA ILE A 168 19.46 13.73 15.53
C ILE A 168 19.46 13.18 16.97
N THR A 169 18.95 13.96 17.93
CA THR A 169 18.85 13.49 19.32
C THR A 169 17.94 12.27 19.43
N GLY A 170 16.83 12.25 18.68
CA GLY A 170 15.92 11.12 18.63
C GLY A 170 16.54 9.88 18.00
N PHE A 171 17.32 10.04 16.93
CA PHE A 171 18.08 8.95 16.32
C PHE A 171 19.07 8.33 17.31
N ILE A 172 19.91 9.16 17.95
CA ILE A 172 20.88 8.71 18.96
C ILE A 172 20.16 8.02 20.14
N SER A 173 19.07 8.61 20.63
CA SER A 173 18.26 8.01 21.70
C SER A 173 17.61 6.70 21.27
N SER A 174 17.14 6.58 20.03
CA SER A 174 16.57 5.33 19.52
C SER A 174 17.60 4.21 19.45
N LEU A 175 18.85 4.53 19.08
CA LEU A 175 19.95 3.58 19.06
C LEU A 175 20.34 3.17 20.49
N ALA A 176 20.42 4.11 21.42
CA ALA A 176 20.65 3.82 22.83
C ALA A 176 19.55 2.95 23.44
N LEU A 177 18.27 3.26 23.15
CA LEU A 177 17.13 2.46 23.59
C LEU A 177 17.16 1.04 23.01
N LEU A 178 17.58 0.88 21.75
CA LEU A 178 17.74 -0.43 21.12
C LEU A 178 18.79 -1.25 21.85
N VAL A 179 19.99 -0.69 22.09
CA VAL A 179 21.07 -1.37 22.82
C VAL A 179 20.62 -1.77 24.22
N VAL A 180 19.97 -0.85 24.95
CA VAL A 180 19.43 -1.13 26.29
C VAL A 180 18.35 -2.21 26.24
N SER A 181 17.48 -2.20 25.23
CA SER A 181 16.42 -3.20 25.08
C SER A 181 16.99 -4.60 24.79
N VAL A 182 18.01 -4.70 23.94
CA VAL A 182 18.70 -5.97 23.67
C VAL A 182 19.38 -6.49 24.94
N LEU A 183 20.08 -5.63 25.67
CA LEU A 183 20.75 -6.00 26.92
C LEU A 183 19.73 -6.46 27.98
N LEU A 184 18.59 -5.78 28.10
CA LEU A 184 17.50 -6.16 28.99
C LEU A 184 16.85 -7.48 28.59
N THR A 185 16.78 -7.82 27.31
CA THR A 185 16.16 -9.07 26.85
C THR A 185 16.91 -10.31 27.34
N ILE A 186 18.22 -10.20 27.59
CA ILE A 186 19.04 -11.29 28.16
C ILE A 186 18.65 -11.57 29.62
N LEU A 187 18.09 -10.58 30.32
CA LEU A 187 17.62 -10.73 31.70
C LEU A 187 16.17 -11.22 31.70
N ILE A 188 15.88 -12.27 32.48
CA ILE A 188 14.50 -12.77 32.67
C ILE A 188 13.58 -11.65 33.19
N ILE A 189 14.10 -10.76 34.05
CA ILE A 189 13.40 -9.59 34.60
C ILE A 189 13.30 -8.45 33.56
N GLY A 190 14.13 -8.46 32.51
CA GLY A 190 14.17 -7.38 31.54
C GLY A 190 13.07 -7.43 30.50
N ILE A 191 12.43 -8.57 30.22
CA ILE A 191 11.27 -8.64 29.30
C ILE A 191 10.14 -7.68 29.75
N PRO A 192 9.68 -7.69 31.02
CA PRO A 192 8.74 -6.69 31.53
C PRO A 192 9.21 -5.25 31.32
N VAL A 193 10.49 -4.98 31.55
CA VAL A 193 11.08 -3.64 31.41
C VAL A 193 11.10 -3.20 29.95
N VAL A 194 11.41 -4.08 29.01
CA VAL A 194 11.36 -3.80 27.56
C VAL A 194 9.95 -3.46 27.13
N ILE A 195 8.92 -4.17 27.63
CA ILE A 195 7.52 -3.83 27.35
C ILE A 195 7.20 -2.41 27.84
N LEU A 196 7.65 -2.03 29.03
CA LEU A 196 7.48 -0.66 29.54
C LEU A 196 8.20 0.39 28.68
N ILE A 197 9.42 0.08 28.21
CA ILE A 197 10.17 0.95 27.29
C ILE A 197 9.39 1.13 25.99
N LEU A 198 8.87 0.06 25.39
CA LEU A 198 8.09 0.11 24.16
C LEU A 198 6.81 0.94 24.33
N ILE A 199 6.12 0.80 25.46
CA ILE A 199 4.97 1.66 25.80
C ILE A 199 5.41 3.13 25.87
N GLY A 200 6.55 3.42 26.50
CA GLY A 200 7.11 4.77 26.56
C GLY A 200 7.42 5.36 25.18
N VAL A 201 7.99 4.55 24.28
CA VAL A 201 8.25 4.93 22.87
C VAL A 201 6.94 5.21 22.14
N LEU A 202 5.92 4.37 22.33
CA LEU A 202 4.59 4.55 21.72
C LEU A 202 3.92 5.85 22.20
N ILE A 203 3.96 6.12 23.51
CA ILE A 203 3.43 7.37 24.09
C ILE A 203 4.19 8.57 23.52
N SER A 204 5.52 8.49 23.46
CA SER A 204 6.36 9.53 22.87
C SER A 204 5.98 9.81 21.43
N PHE A 205 5.76 8.76 20.63
CA PHE A 205 5.32 8.86 19.24
C PHE A 205 3.97 9.57 19.10
N VAL A 206 2.98 9.22 19.92
CA VAL A 206 1.68 9.90 19.93
C VAL A 206 1.82 11.38 20.31
N ILE A 207 2.63 11.71 21.31
CA ILE A 207 2.87 13.11 21.70
C ILE A 207 3.50 13.92 20.56
N GLY A 208 4.51 13.36 19.88
CA GLY A 208 5.11 14.03 18.72
C GLY A 208 4.14 14.17 17.56
N LEU A 209 3.31 13.15 17.31
CA LEU A 209 2.21 13.23 16.34
C LEU A 209 1.24 14.37 16.67
N VAL A 210 0.81 14.50 17.92
CA VAL A 210 -0.06 15.60 18.38
C VAL A 210 0.59 16.95 18.10
N PHE A 211 1.88 17.09 18.43
CA PHE A 211 2.62 18.34 18.24
C PHE A 211 2.70 18.73 16.76
N VAL A 212 3.14 17.82 15.89
CA VAL A 212 3.27 18.08 14.45
C VAL A 212 1.89 18.28 13.81
N SER A 213 0.88 17.51 14.21
CA SER A 213 -0.50 17.67 13.73
C SER A 213 -1.07 19.04 14.08
N GLY A 214 -0.81 19.52 15.30
CA GLY A 214 -1.23 20.86 15.72
C GLY A 214 -0.54 21.97 14.92
N GLN A 215 0.77 21.83 14.68
CA GLN A 215 1.52 22.78 13.86
C GLN A 215 1.06 22.81 12.41
N LEU A 216 0.86 21.65 11.78
CA LEU A 216 0.38 21.56 10.40
C LEU A 216 -1.07 22.05 10.29
N GLY A 217 -1.94 21.67 11.22
CA GLY A 217 -3.34 22.07 11.24
C GLY A 217 -3.53 23.59 11.33
N ASN A 218 -2.73 24.26 12.15
CA ASN A 218 -2.80 25.71 12.33
C ASN A 218 -2.17 26.52 11.18
N GLN A 219 -1.36 25.91 10.30
CA GLN A 219 -0.80 26.60 9.13
C GLN A 219 -1.83 26.85 8.03
N PHE A 220 -2.91 26.06 8.00
CA PHE A 220 -3.99 26.27 7.04
C PHE A 220 -4.94 27.36 7.54
N ARG A 221 -4.90 28.52 6.88
CA ARG A 221 -5.81 29.67 7.12
C ARG A 221 -7.31 29.28 7.05
N MET A 222 -7.63 28.16 6.39
CA MET A 222 -8.98 27.60 6.32
C MET A 222 -9.55 27.14 7.69
N PHE A 223 -8.70 26.90 8.68
CA PHE A 223 -9.10 26.51 10.04
C PHE A 223 -8.93 27.63 11.08
N GLU A 224 -8.59 28.84 10.63
CA GLU A 224 -8.47 30.03 11.45
C GLU A 224 -9.86 30.38 12.04
N GLY A 225 -9.97 30.42 13.37
CA GLY A 225 -11.25 30.62 14.08
C GLY A 225 -12.06 29.35 14.37
N LYS A 226 -11.64 28.16 13.92
CA LYS A 226 -12.30 26.89 14.24
C LYS A 226 -11.81 26.29 15.58
N PRO A 227 -12.58 25.37 16.20
CA PRO A 227 -12.14 24.68 17.41
C PRO A 227 -10.81 23.93 17.19
N LYS A 228 -9.90 23.96 18.19
CA LYS A 228 -8.57 23.33 18.09
C LYS A 228 -8.58 21.84 17.71
N TRP A 229 -9.63 21.10 18.05
CA TRP A 229 -9.76 19.69 17.68
C TRP A 229 -9.89 19.48 16.17
N VAL A 230 -10.47 20.46 15.45
CA VAL A 230 -10.60 20.43 13.99
C VAL A 230 -9.23 20.61 13.32
N ALA A 231 -8.40 21.53 13.84
CA ALA A 231 -7.03 21.70 13.36
C ALA A 231 -6.17 20.44 13.62
N LEU A 232 -6.29 19.83 14.81
CA LEU A 232 -5.61 18.57 15.14
C LEU A 232 -6.07 17.41 14.24
N LEU A 233 -7.38 17.30 13.99
CA LEU A 233 -7.94 16.28 13.12
C LEU A 233 -7.43 16.45 11.70
N ALA A 234 -7.45 17.68 11.16
CA ALA A 234 -6.96 17.96 9.82
C ALA A 234 -5.46 17.65 9.68
N GLY A 235 -4.64 18.10 10.64
CA GLY A 235 -3.20 17.84 10.63
C GLY A 235 -2.85 16.36 10.76
N SER A 236 -3.49 15.65 11.68
CA SER A 236 -3.26 14.21 11.87
C SER A 236 -3.76 13.38 10.69
N ALA A 237 -4.93 13.72 10.11
CA ALA A 237 -5.43 13.07 8.90
C ALA A 237 -4.48 13.25 7.72
N LEU A 238 -3.90 14.44 7.53
CA LEU A 238 -2.91 14.69 6.48
C LEU A 238 -1.63 13.87 6.67
N ILE A 239 -1.09 13.83 7.90
CA ILE A 239 0.12 13.07 8.21
C ILE A 239 -0.13 11.56 8.01
N VAL A 240 -1.25 11.04 8.50
CA VAL A 240 -1.59 9.62 8.38
C VAL A 240 -1.93 9.25 6.93
N ALA A 241 -2.58 10.13 6.17
CA ALA A 241 -2.79 9.93 4.73
C ALA A 241 -1.45 9.86 3.99
N ALA A 242 -0.50 10.75 4.30
CA ALA A 242 0.86 10.69 3.74
C ALA A 242 1.60 9.42 4.17
N ALA A 243 1.38 8.96 5.40
CA ALA A 243 1.94 7.71 5.93
C ALA A 243 1.41 6.45 5.24
N ASN A 244 0.25 6.52 4.57
CA ASN A 244 -0.30 5.38 3.84
C ASN A 244 0.32 5.20 2.44
N PHE A 245 1.05 6.19 1.94
CA PHE A 245 1.69 6.10 0.64
C PHE A 245 2.81 5.04 0.64
N PRO A 246 2.81 4.07 -0.28
CA PRO A 246 3.85 3.03 -0.36
C PRO A 246 5.26 3.64 -0.41
N LEU A 247 6.22 3.04 0.31
CA LEU A 247 7.62 3.49 0.48
C LEU A 247 7.80 4.80 1.27
N PHE A 248 7.14 5.89 0.86
CA PHE A 248 7.27 7.20 1.51
C PHE A 248 6.71 7.22 2.93
N GLY A 249 5.64 6.48 3.16
CA GLY A 249 4.97 6.47 4.45
C GLY A 249 5.81 5.89 5.58
N GLY A 250 6.58 4.83 5.30
CA GLY A 250 7.49 4.23 6.28
C GLY A 250 8.60 5.21 6.68
N ILE A 251 9.19 5.90 5.71
CA ILE A 251 10.23 6.91 5.94
C ILE A 251 9.65 8.08 6.76
N LEU A 252 8.46 8.56 6.40
CA LEU A 252 7.78 9.64 7.12
C LEU A 252 7.53 9.26 8.59
N LEU A 253 6.99 8.07 8.84
CA LEU A 253 6.73 7.59 10.20
C LEU A 253 8.03 7.41 11.01
N LEU A 254 9.11 6.99 10.37
CA LEU A 254 10.42 6.81 10.99
C LEU A 254 11.06 8.17 11.34
N VAL A 255 11.03 9.15 10.44
CA VAL A 255 11.51 10.51 10.76
C VAL A 255 10.67 11.13 11.87
N LEU A 256 9.36 10.91 11.82
CA LEU A 256 8.43 11.38 12.84
C LEU A 256 8.67 10.69 14.19
N SER A 257 9.02 9.40 14.21
CA SER A 257 9.34 8.70 15.46
C SER A 257 10.63 9.21 16.09
N TRP A 258 11.67 9.46 15.30
CA TRP A 258 12.89 10.13 15.78
C TRP A 258 12.58 11.52 16.32
N PHE A 259 11.85 12.34 15.57
CA PHE A 259 11.43 13.66 16.04
C PHE A 259 10.68 13.58 17.37
N SER A 260 9.75 12.63 17.49
CA SER A 260 8.94 12.40 18.69
C SER A 260 9.77 12.00 19.90
N ILE A 261 10.71 11.06 19.73
CA ILE A 261 11.63 10.64 20.79
C ILE A 261 12.54 11.80 21.20
N GLY A 262 13.08 12.53 20.24
CA GLY A 262 13.95 13.69 20.48
C GLY A 262 13.25 14.80 21.27
N LEU A 263 11.98 15.07 20.96
CA LEU A 263 11.14 15.98 21.75
C LEU A 263 10.99 15.51 23.20
N SER A 264 10.64 14.25 23.41
CA SER A 264 10.44 13.69 24.77
C SER A 264 11.73 13.71 25.59
N VAL A 265 12.85 13.34 24.99
CA VAL A 265 14.17 13.36 25.65
C VAL A 265 14.60 14.78 25.99
N SER A 266 14.44 15.73 25.06
CA SER A 266 14.78 17.14 25.30
C SER A 266 13.91 17.76 26.40
N TRP A 267 12.62 17.42 26.42
CA TRP A 267 11.68 17.88 27.44
C TRP A 267 12.01 17.28 28.82
N LEU A 268 12.34 15.98 28.89
CA LEU A 268 12.80 15.34 30.11
C LEU A 268 14.08 15.99 30.63
N HIS A 269 15.08 16.19 29.77
CA HIS A 269 16.34 16.84 30.13
C HIS A 269 16.08 18.22 30.72
N TYR A 270 15.33 19.10 30.04
CA TYR A 270 14.99 20.43 30.53
C TYR A 270 14.30 20.41 31.90
N LYS A 271 13.36 19.47 32.10
CA LYS A 271 12.65 19.32 33.38
C LYS A 271 13.60 18.94 34.52
N PHE A 272 14.63 18.13 34.27
CA PHE A 272 15.64 17.78 35.27
C PHE A 272 16.57 18.95 35.57
N THR A 273 17.09 19.66 34.55
CA THR A 273 18.05 20.77 34.74
C THR A 273 17.44 22.02 35.36
N ASN A 274 16.15 22.28 35.15
CA ASN A 274 15.47 23.42 35.79
C ASN A 274 14.92 23.10 37.19
N ARG A 275 14.77 21.83 37.56
CA ARG A 275 14.45 21.45 38.94
C ARG A 275 15.64 21.66 39.87
N THR A 276 16.87 21.47 39.39
CA THR A 276 18.09 21.69 40.16
C THR A 276 18.48 23.16 40.35
N LYS A 277 17.88 24.11 39.62
CA LYS A 277 18.07 25.56 39.84
C LYS A 277 17.08 26.19 40.84
N LYS A 278 16.13 25.40 41.36
CA LYS A 278 15.11 25.86 42.33
C LYS A 278 15.34 25.35 43.76
N ILE A 279 16.51 24.76 44.02
CA ILE A 279 17.01 24.36 45.34
C ILE A 279 18.27 25.17 45.57
#